data_AF-A0A2N3AHG6-F1
#
_entry.id   AF-A0A2N3AHG6-F1
#
_cell.length_a   1.000
_cell.length_b   1.000
_cell.length_c   1.000
_cell.angle_alpha   90.00
_cell.angle_beta   90.00
_cell.angle_gamma   90.00
#
_symmetry.space_group_name_H-M   'P 1'
#
loop_
_entity.id
_entity.type
_entity.pdbx_description
1 polymer ?
#
loop_
_entity_poly.entity_id
_entity_poly.type
_entity_poly.pdbx_seq_one_letter_code
_entity_poly.pdbx_strand_id
1 'polypeptide(L)'
;MQVGAKKDGKLVALDAELISDAGAYPYLSPWVTLYATVNAAGPYCIPNVKVKAHCVLTNNTFTSANRGFGAPQPNFAYESIMDELSHKLNIDPLEIRRRNCLTTGKALATTGQVFKTYVALPEVAEKAWEALGKPTGCEDENRKIGRGLAIGLMSYGRMTFLHDSSRCYVRLESDGSVLIRSGIPDLGGGQISLLCQIVAEELGVPMSRVKIYHSDTALTPLAGTTTATRQTYMSGNSTLKAAREIRNRILKKAAEILNVNQDKLDIINEKILVNYDPSQYVPLVEVIKACNADGIELFCEAQFNAPSTTVPNLSNIR
;
A
#
# COMPACT_ATOMS: atom_id res chain seq x y z
N MET A 1 -11.90 -14.64 21.63
CA MET A 1 -10.50 -14.93 21.26
C MET A 1 -9.76 -15.38 22.51
N GLN A 2 -8.90 -16.40 22.40
CA GLN A 2 -8.09 -16.94 23.51
C GLN A 2 -6.64 -17.08 23.05
N VAL A 3 -5.70 -16.64 23.88
CA VAL A 3 -4.26 -16.69 23.58
C VAL A 3 -3.52 -17.47 24.66
N GLY A 4 -2.68 -18.41 24.23
CA GLY A 4 -1.72 -19.09 25.09
C GLY A 4 -0.38 -18.37 25.07
N ALA A 5 0.18 -18.08 26.25
CA ALA A 5 1.51 -17.50 26.41
C ALA A 5 2.31 -18.24 27.49
N LYS A 6 3.63 -18.29 27.32
CA LYS A 6 4.57 -18.74 28.36
C LYS A 6 4.71 -17.68 29.46
N LYS A 7 5.30 -18.06 30.60
CA LYS A 7 5.60 -17.14 31.72
C LYS A 7 6.51 -15.97 31.31
N ASP A 8 7.35 -16.17 30.30
CA ASP A 8 8.22 -15.13 29.72
C ASP A 8 7.49 -14.23 28.70
N GLY A 9 6.16 -14.37 28.55
CA GLY A 9 5.36 -13.58 27.62
C GLY A 9 5.43 -14.06 26.16
N LYS A 10 6.12 -15.15 25.85
CA LYS A 10 6.15 -15.67 24.47
C LYS A 10 4.81 -16.31 24.09
N LEU A 11 4.18 -15.83 23.02
CA LEU A 11 2.94 -16.40 22.49
C LEU A 11 3.17 -17.80 21.91
N VAL A 12 2.27 -18.74 22.20
CA VAL A 12 2.36 -20.13 21.77
C VAL A 12 1.11 -20.62 21.03
N ALA A 13 -0.07 -20.06 21.31
CA ALA A 13 -1.30 -20.49 20.66
C ALA A 13 -2.33 -19.37 20.56
N LEU A 14 -3.19 -19.44 19.54
CA LEU A 14 -4.38 -18.60 19.36
C LEU A 14 -5.55 -19.49 18.94
N ASP A 15 -6.67 -19.41 19.67
CA ASP A 15 -7.98 -19.90 19.23
C ASP A 15 -8.95 -18.71 19.16
N ALA A 16 -9.43 -18.41 17.94
CA ALA A 16 -10.31 -17.28 17.69
C ALA A 16 -11.58 -17.73 16.97
N GLU A 17 -12.71 -17.19 17.42
CA GLU A 17 -14.00 -17.31 16.75
C GLU A 17 -14.49 -15.90 16.41
N LEU A 18 -14.84 -15.69 15.14
CA LEU A 18 -15.35 -14.44 14.60
C LEU A 18 -16.77 -14.69 14.10
N ILE A 19 -17.73 -13.91 14.58
CA ILE A 19 -19.11 -13.94 14.10
C ILE A 19 -19.41 -12.54 13.55
N SER A 20 -19.56 -12.44 12.22
CA SER A 20 -19.83 -11.20 11.52
C SER A 20 -21.28 -11.14 11.07
N ASP A 21 -21.98 -10.07 11.44
CA ASP A 21 -23.30 -9.76 10.92
C ASP A 21 -23.20 -9.26 9.46
N ALA A 22 -23.82 -9.99 8.54
CA ALA A 22 -23.87 -9.66 7.12
C ALA A 22 -25.07 -8.78 6.75
N GLY A 23 -26.06 -8.66 7.64
CA GLY A 23 -27.39 -8.14 7.34
C GLY A 23 -28.17 -9.05 6.39
N ALA A 24 -29.20 -8.49 5.76
CA ALA A 24 -30.15 -9.25 4.94
C ALA A 24 -29.56 -9.84 3.64
N TYR A 25 -28.43 -9.31 3.16
CA TYR A 25 -27.77 -9.76 1.93
C TYR A 25 -26.25 -9.82 2.13
N PRO A 26 -25.56 -10.84 1.57
CA PRO A 26 -24.15 -11.07 1.88
C PRO A 26 -23.21 -9.99 1.33
N TYR A 27 -23.52 -9.41 0.17
CA TYR A 27 -22.70 -8.43 -0.56
C TYR A 27 -21.17 -8.68 -0.42
N LEU A 28 -20.42 -7.78 0.26
CA LEU A 28 -18.97 -7.95 0.50
C LEU A 28 -18.63 -8.56 1.87
N SER A 29 -19.60 -8.87 2.71
CA SER A 29 -19.38 -9.34 4.08
C SER A 29 -18.59 -10.65 4.20
N PRO A 30 -18.73 -11.64 3.29
CA PRO A 30 -17.83 -12.80 3.26
C PRO A 30 -16.37 -12.42 3.05
N TRP A 31 -16.09 -11.43 2.20
CA TRP A 31 -14.73 -10.95 1.95
C TRP A 31 -14.17 -10.17 3.14
N VAL A 32 -15.00 -9.34 3.79
CA VAL A 32 -14.63 -8.66 5.04
C VAL A 32 -14.30 -9.68 6.13
N THR A 33 -15.11 -10.73 6.26
CA THR A 33 -14.90 -11.83 7.23
C THR A 33 -13.60 -12.59 6.93
N LEU A 34 -13.30 -12.84 5.66
CA LEU A 34 -12.05 -13.48 5.24
C LEU A 34 -10.83 -12.61 5.60
N TYR A 35 -10.88 -11.30 5.35
CA TYR A 35 -9.79 -10.39 5.74
C TYR A 35 -9.64 -10.30 7.26
N ALA A 36 -10.74 -10.30 8.01
CA ALA A 36 -10.69 -10.40 9.47
C ALA A 36 -10.02 -11.69 9.94
N THR A 37 -10.33 -12.81 9.28
CA THR A 37 -9.71 -14.13 9.54
C THR A 37 -8.20 -14.10 9.29
N VAL A 38 -7.77 -13.53 8.16
CA VAL A 38 -6.35 -13.36 7.82
C VAL A 38 -5.62 -12.49 8.86
N ASN A 39 -6.27 -11.47 9.40
CA ASN A 39 -5.66 -10.55 10.38
C ASN A 39 -5.90 -10.98 11.84
N ALA A 40 -6.52 -12.13 12.10
CA ALA A 40 -6.96 -12.53 13.44
C ALA A 40 -5.80 -12.71 14.45
N ALA A 41 -4.62 -13.13 13.98
CA ALA A 41 -3.44 -13.28 14.83
C ALA A 41 -2.63 -11.98 15.02
N GLY A 42 -3.05 -10.90 14.36
CA GLY A 42 -2.34 -9.65 14.35
C GLY A 42 -0.91 -9.77 13.81
N PRO A 43 -0.08 -8.76 14.05
CA PRO A 43 1.31 -8.75 13.60
C PRO A 43 2.25 -9.50 14.56
N TYR A 44 1.83 -10.65 15.07
CA TYR A 44 2.57 -11.44 16.04
C TYR A 44 2.94 -12.84 15.53
N CYS A 45 4.12 -13.30 15.94
CA CYS A 45 4.61 -14.65 15.72
C CYS A 45 3.95 -15.62 16.71
N ILE A 46 2.91 -16.33 16.27
CA ILE A 46 2.19 -17.33 17.05
C ILE A 46 2.30 -18.68 16.33
N PRO A 47 2.93 -19.72 16.92
CA PRO A 47 3.22 -20.96 16.20
C PRO A 47 1.99 -21.84 15.95
N ASN A 48 0.95 -21.74 16.79
CA ASN A 48 -0.27 -22.53 16.64
C ASN A 48 -1.48 -21.59 16.55
N VAL A 49 -2.14 -21.55 15.40
CA VAL A 49 -3.29 -20.66 15.17
C VAL A 49 -4.47 -21.45 14.64
N LYS A 50 -5.62 -21.23 15.27
CA LYS A 50 -6.92 -21.70 14.81
C LYS A 50 -7.89 -20.53 14.79
N VAL A 51 -8.55 -20.34 13.65
CA VAL A 51 -9.54 -19.29 13.46
C VAL A 51 -10.78 -19.89 12.83
N LYS A 52 -11.93 -19.73 13.49
CA LYS A 52 -13.25 -20.02 12.94
C LYS A 52 -13.94 -18.69 12.64
N ALA A 53 -14.52 -18.57 11.45
CA ALA A 53 -15.20 -17.35 11.07
C ALA A 53 -16.56 -17.66 10.44
N HIS A 54 -17.58 -16.97 10.92
CA HIS A 54 -18.97 -17.11 10.51
C HIS A 54 -19.46 -15.77 9.96
N CYS A 55 -19.89 -15.77 8.70
CA CYS A 55 -20.61 -14.65 8.12
C CYS A 55 -22.10 -14.98 8.16
N VAL A 56 -22.85 -14.31 9.05
CA VAL A 56 -24.22 -14.68 9.42
C VAL A 56 -25.21 -13.69 8.82
N LEU A 57 -26.21 -14.19 8.10
CA LEU A 57 -27.32 -13.38 7.62
C LEU A 57 -28.25 -13.03 8.79
N THR A 58 -28.70 -11.78 8.83
CA THR A 58 -29.64 -11.27 9.84
C THR A 58 -30.71 -10.42 9.16
N ASN A 59 -31.73 -9.99 9.90
CA ASN A 59 -32.73 -9.03 9.40
C ASN A 59 -32.26 -7.56 9.49
N ASN A 60 -30.97 -7.31 9.74
CA ASN A 60 -30.39 -5.97 9.75
C ASN A 60 -30.06 -5.48 8.33
N THR A 61 -29.76 -4.19 8.19
CA THR A 61 -29.24 -3.61 6.93
C THR A 61 -27.97 -4.34 6.50
N PHE A 62 -27.85 -4.66 5.20
CA PHE A 62 -26.67 -5.35 4.67
C PHE A 62 -25.37 -4.60 4.99
N THR A 63 -24.32 -5.33 5.33
CA THR A 63 -23.00 -4.77 5.64
C THR A 63 -22.06 -4.86 4.43
N SER A 64 -20.98 -4.07 4.43
CA SER A 64 -20.02 -4.03 3.32
C SER A 64 -18.66 -3.48 3.74
N ALA A 65 -17.84 -3.12 2.76
CA ALA A 65 -16.54 -2.52 2.93
C ALA A 65 -16.59 -1.24 3.78
N ASN A 66 -15.78 -1.20 4.83
CA ASN A 66 -15.38 0.03 5.51
C ASN A 66 -13.85 0.04 5.65
N ARG A 67 -13.24 1.19 5.95
CA ARG A 67 -11.78 1.39 5.99
C ARG A 67 -11.12 0.36 6.92
N GLY A 68 -10.13 -0.36 6.38
CA GLY A 68 -9.48 -1.50 7.04
C GLY A 68 -10.05 -2.88 6.64
N PHE A 69 -11.24 -2.92 6.04
CA PHE A 69 -11.84 -4.08 5.37
C PHE A 69 -11.76 -5.39 6.19
N GLY A 70 -12.14 -5.34 7.47
CA GLY A 70 -12.16 -6.50 8.36
C GLY A 70 -10.94 -6.62 9.28
N ALA A 71 -9.82 -5.95 8.99
CA ALA A 71 -8.64 -5.98 9.87
C ALA A 71 -8.82 -5.25 11.21
N PRO A 72 -9.56 -4.11 11.33
CA PRO A 72 -9.72 -3.43 12.62
C PRO A 72 -10.45 -4.24 13.69
N GLN A 73 -11.39 -5.11 13.31
CA GLN A 73 -12.22 -5.89 14.22
C GLN A 73 -11.39 -6.86 15.09
N PRO A 74 -10.57 -7.78 14.53
CA PRO A 74 -9.69 -8.60 15.34
C PRO A 74 -8.58 -7.81 16.02
N ASN A 75 -8.16 -6.66 15.44
CA ASN A 75 -7.13 -5.80 16.03
C ASN A 75 -7.48 -5.33 17.43
N PHE A 76 -8.69 -4.82 17.60
CA PHE A 76 -9.19 -4.49 18.94
C PHE A 76 -9.09 -5.68 19.91
N ALA A 77 -9.48 -6.89 19.46
CA ALA A 77 -9.49 -8.07 20.32
C ALA A 77 -8.08 -8.54 20.71
N TYR A 78 -7.17 -8.69 19.74
CA TYR A 78 -5.83 -9.20 20.05
C TYR A 78 -4.99 -8.17 20.80
N GLU A 79 -5.13 -6.86 20.56
CA GLU A 79 -4.39 -5.84 21.33
C GLU A 79 -4.90 -5.71 22.75
N SER A 80 -6.22 -5.84 22.97
CA SER A 80 -6.78 -5.92 24.33
C SER A 80 -6.18 -7.10 25.10
N ILE A 81 -6.06 -8.26 24.46
CA ILE A 81 -5.42 -9.45 25.06
C ILE A 81 -3.93 -9.22 25.32
N MET A 82 -3.21 -8.51 24.45
CA MET A 82 -1.81 -8.19 24.68
C MET A 82 -1.62 -7.32 25.94
N ASP A 83 -2.52 -6.38 26.19
CA ASP A 83 -2.52 -5.58 27.43
C ASP A 83 -2.91 -6.41 28.65
N GLU A 84 -3.94 -7.27 28.55
CA GLU A 84 -4.27 -8.22 29.63
C GLU A 84 -3.10 -9.15 29.98
N LEU A 85 -2.38 -9.65 28.99
CA LEU A 85 -1.18 -10.47 29.17
C LEU A 85 -0.04 -9.68 29.83
N SER A 86 0.17 -8.42 29.42
CA SER A 86 1.14 -7.51 30.03
C SER A 86 0.87 -7.38 31.54
N HIS A 87 -0.37 -7.09 31.93
CA HIS A 87 -0.76 -6.99 33.34
C HIS A 87 -0.62 -8.31 34.09
N LYS A 88 -1.09 -9.41 33.52
CA LYS A 88 -1.10 -10.73 34.18
C LYS A 88 0.30 -11.30 34.40
N LEU A 89 1.24 -11.01 33.50
CA LEU A 89 2.63 -11.49 33.57
C LEU A 89 3.58 -10.45 34.16
N ASN A 90 3.09 -9.24 34.47
CA ASN A 90 3.90 -8.10 34.91
C ASN A 90 5.08 -7.81 33.95
N ILE A 91 4.80 -7.80 32.65
CA ILE A 91 5.75 -7.48 31.58
C ILE A 91 5.33 -6.15 30.98
N ASP A 92 6.27 -5.24 30.74
CA ASP A 92 6.00 -3.95 30.10
C ASP A 92 5.23 -4.10 28.76
N PRO A 93 4.22 -3.26 28.48
CA PRO A 93 3.34 -3.40 27.31
C PRO A 93 4.06 -3.24 25.97
N LEU A 94 5.15 -2.48 25.90
CA LEU A 94 6.00 -2.41 24.71
C LEU A 94 6.85 -3.68 24.60
N GLU A 95 7.46 -4.13 25.70
CA GLU A 95 8.34 -5.30 25.70
C GLU A 95 7.59 -6.61 25.36
N ILE A 96 6.37 -6.82 25.86
CA ILE A 96 5.60 -8.03 25.50
C ILE A 96 5.28 -8.06 23.99
N ARG A 97 5.03 -6.90 23.38
CA ARG A 97 4.83 -6.77 21.93
C ARG A 97 6.15 -7.00 21.19
N ARG A 98 7.26 -6.44 21.67
CA ARG A 98 8.60 -6.61 21.10
C ARG A 98 9.01 -8.09 21.02
N ARG A 99 8.75 -8.88 22.07
CA ARG A 99 9.04 -10.33 22.10
C ARG A 99 8.30 -11.15 21.05
N ASN A 100 7.16 -10.64 20.59
CA ASN A 100 6.21 -11.40 19.79
C ASN A 100 5.99 -10.85 18.39
N CYS A 101 6.33 -9.60 18.12
CA CYS A 101 6.07 -8.95 16.83
C CYS A 101 6.72 -9.69 15.64
N LEU A 102 6.13 -9.53 14.46
CA LEU A 102 6.71 -9.96 13.20
C LEU A 102 7.99 -9.18 12.90
N THR A 103 8.98 -9.89 12.36
CA THR A 103 10.20 -9.32 11.82
C THR A 103 10.42 -9.81 10.39
N THR A 104 11.33 -9.17 9.65
CA THR A 104 11.70 -9.56 8.29
C THR A 104 12.03 -11.05 8.22
N GLY A 105 11.48 -11.76 7.24
CA GLY A 105 11.66 -13.20 7.04
C GLY A 105 10.73 -14.08 7.90
N LYS A 106 9.90 -13.50 8.78
CA LYS A 106 8.86 -14.24 9.50
C LYS A 106 7.60 -14.38 8.65
N ALA A 107 6.84 -15.43 8.92
CA ALA A 107 5.56 -15.71 8.28
C ALA A 107 4.39 -15.16 9.10
N LEU A 108 3.37 -14.63 8.43
CA LEU A 108 2.10 -14.31 9.06
C LEU A 108 1.47 -15.59 9.61
N ALA A 109 1.12 -15.61 10.90
CA ALA A 109 0.73 -16.84 11.58
C ALA A 109 -0.55 -17.50 11.02
N THR A 110 -1.45 -16.72 10.43
CA THR A 110 -2.73 -17.19 9.86
C THR A 110 -2.60 -17.75 8.44
N THR A 111 -1.67 -17.24 7.63
CA THR A 111 -1.59 -17.59 6.18
C THR A 111 -0.27 -18.22 5.78
N GLY A 112 0.75 -18.17 6.62
CA GLY A 112 2.11 -18.58 6.26
C GLY A 112 2.83 -17.62 5.31
N GLN A 113 2.25 -16.48 4.97
CA GLN A 113 2.89 -15.50 4.08
C GLN A 113 4.17 -14.94 4.71
N VAL A 114 5.31 -15.21 4.06
CA VAL A 114 6.62 -14.70 4.50
C VAL A 114 6.81 -13.25 4.06
N PHE A 115 7.12 -12.38 5.02
CA PHE A 115 7.46 -10.98 4.75
C PHE A 115 8.91 -10.87 4.25
N LYS A 116 9.06 -10.68 2.94
CA LYS A 116 10.38 -10.60 2.26
C LYS A 116 11.01 -9.21 2.33
N THR A 117 10.18 -8.18 2.50
CA THR A 117 10.63 -6.79 2.66
C THR A 117 10.84 -6.47 4.14
N TYR A 118 11.58 -5.40 4.40
CA TYR A 118 11.85 -4.94 5.76
C TYR A 118 10.56 -4.68 6.55
N VAL A 119 10.47 -5.26 7.75
CA VAL A 119 9.37 -5.07 8.69
C VAL A 119 9.85 -4.17 9.83
N ALA A 120 9.47 -2.89 9.79
CA ALA A 120 9.90 -1.87 10.75
C ALA A 120 9.05 -1.82 12.03
N LEU A 121 8.41 -2.93 12.40
CA LEU A 121 7.39 -2.95 13.43
C LEU A 121 7.93 -2.66 14.85
N PRO A 122 9.05 -3.29 15.28
CA PRO A 122 9.68 -2.91 16.55
C PRO A 122 10.06 -1.43 16.60
N GLU A 123 10.67 -0.90 15.55
CA GLU A 123 11.18 0.46 15.49
C GLU A 123 10.05 1.49 15.53
N VAL A 124 8.94 1.21 14.83
CA VAL A 124 7.75 2.08 14.85
C VAL A 124 7.05 2.03 16.21
N ALA A 125 6.95 0.86 16.84
CA ALA A 125 6.36 0.72 18.17
C ALA A 125 7.18 1.46 19.24
N GLU A 126 8.50 1.34 19.19
CA GLU A 126 9.42 2.05 20.09
C GLU A 126 9.30 3.56 19.92
N LYS A 127 9.39 4.07 18.67
CA LYS A 127 9.21 5.50 18.40
C LYS A 127 7.84 6.03 18.83
N ALA A 128 6.77 5.26 18.61
CA ALA A 128 5.43 5.66 19.06
C ALA A 128 5.36 5.72 20.59
N TRP A 129 5.97 4.78 21.29
CA TRP A 129 6.02 4.75 22.75
C TRP A 129 6.86 5.88 23.35
N GLU A 130 8.01 6.16 22.75
CA GLU A 130 8.88 7.29 23.10
C GLU A 130 8.18 8.64 22.88
N ALA A 131 7.44 8.77 21.77
CA ALA A 131 6.72 10.00 21.42
C ALA A 131 5.61 10.37 22.43
N LEU A 132 5.10 9.40 23.20
CA LEU A 132 4.20 9.68 24.33
C LEU A 132 4.90 10.39 25.50
N GLY A 133 6.24 10.40 25.54
CA GLY A 133 7.03 11.11 26.55
C GLY A 133 7.01 10.47 27.94
N LYS A 134 7.26 11.28 28.98
CA LYS A 134 7.14 10.84 30.38
C LYS A 134 5.67 10.70 30.77
N PRO A 135 5.29 9.74 31.63
CA PRO A 135 3.94 9.66 32.16
C PRO A 135 3.47 11.00 32.72
N THR A 136 2.32 11.47 32.27
CA THR A 136 1.71 12.70 32.78
C THR A 136 1.19 12.42 34.18
N GLY A 137 1.66 13.18 35.18
CA GLY A 137 1.09 13.16 36.52
C GLY A 137 -0.33 13.73 36.53
N CYS A 138 -1.12 13.37 37.54
CA CYS A 138 -2.42 13.98 37.79
C CYS A 138 -2.54 14.27 39.29
N GLU A 139 -2.69 15.55 39.64
CA GLU A 139 -2.84 16.00 41.03
C GLU A 139 -4.26 15.75 41.58
N ASP A 140 -5.23 15.51 40.70
CA ASP A 140 -6.59 15.13 41.07
C ASP A 140 -6.63 13.67 41.51
N GLU A 141 -6.92 13.43 42.80
CA GLU A 141 -6.99 12.10 43.39
C GLU A 141 -8.06 11.20 42.73
N ASN A 142 -9.10 11.80 42.14
CA ASN A 142 -10.21 11.10 41.47
C ASN A 142 -9.93 10.81 39.99
N ARG A 143 -8.78 11.24 39.45
CA ARG A 143 -8.43 11.07 38.04
C ARG A 143 -7.12 10.31 37.89
N LYS A 144 -7.11 9.32 37.00
CA LYS A 144 -5.89 8.62 36.55
C LYS A 144 -5.70 8.87 35.06
N ILE A 145 -4.46 9.09 34.64
CA ILE A 145 -4.09 9.22 33.23
C ILE A 145 -3.38 7.94 32.82
N GLY A 146 -4.00 7.20 31.90
CA GLY A 146 -3.44 5.99 31.32
C GLY A 146 -2.63 6.29 30.06
N ARG A 147 -1.71 5.39 29.73
CA ARG A 147 -1.02 5.34 28.43
C ARG A 147 -1.20 3.94 27.87
N GLY A 148 -1.36 3.86 26.56
CA GLY A 148 -1.56 2.59 25.86
C GLY A 148 -0.82 2.59 24.53
N LEU A 149 -0.55 1.39 24.03
CA LEU A 149 0.06 1.14 22.74
C LEU A 149 -0.74 0.04 22.06
N ALA A 150 -1.04 0.22 20.78
CA ALA A 150 -1.69 -0.80 19.97
C ALA A 150 -0.94 -0.95 18.64
N ILE A 151 -0.77 -2.18 18.16
CA ILE A 151 -0.12 -2.47 16.89
C ILE A 151 -1.10 -3.10 15.91
N GLY A 152 -1.36 -2.40 14.80
CA GLY A 152 -2.22 -2.88 13.71
C GLY A 152 -1.44 -3.41 12.52
N LEU A 153 -1.96 -4.46 11.89
CA LEU A 153 -1.57 -4.89 10.55
C LEU A 153 -2.72 -4.65 9.57
N MET A 154 -2.42 -4.07 8.42
CA MET A 154 -3.36 -3.96 7.30
C MET A 154 -2.63 -4.29 6.01
N SER A 155 -3.28 -5.06 5.14
CA SER A 155 -2.77 -5.31 3.79
C SER A 155 -3.04 -4.12 2.87
N TYR A 156 -2.17 -3.95 1.88
CA TYR A 156 -2.42 -3.10 0.71
C TYR A 156 -2.52 -3.99 -0.54
N GLY A 157 -3.34 -3.56 -1.50
CA GLY A 157 -3.67 -4.36 -2.66
C GLY A 157 -4.78 -5.38 -2.40
N ARG A 158 -5.31 -5.94 -3.49
CA ARG A 158 -6.28 -7.05 -3.42
C ARG A 158 -5.56 -8.38 -3.14
N MET A 159 -6.32 -9.40 -2.77
CA MET A 159 -5.81 -10.77 -2.63
C MET A 159 -5.08 -11.22 -3.90
N THR A 160 -3.95 -11.91 -3.73
CA THR A 160 -3.02 -12.23 -4.83
C THR A 160 -3.63 -13.14 -5.89
N PHE A 161 -4.64 -13.93 -5.56
CA PHE A 161 -5.35 -14.77 -6.54
C PHE A 161 -6.46 -14.03 -7.32
N LEU A 162 -6.68 -12.73 -7.07
CA LEU A 162 -7.62 -11.90 -7.83
C LEU A 162 -6.98 -11.24 -9.06
N HIS A 163 -5.70 -11.52 -9.34
CA HIS A 163 -4.97 -11.02 -10.52
C HIS A 163 -5.15 -9.51 -10.74
N ASP A 164 -4.81 -8.73 -9.73
CA ASP A 164 -5.04 -7.28 -9.74
C ASP A 164 -4.20 -6.56 -10.81
N SER A 165 -4.80 -5.61 -11.54
CA SER A 165 -4.15 -4.81 -12.56
C SER A 165 -4.63 -3.36 -12.57
N SER A 166 -3.80 -2.45 -13.08
CA SER A 166 -4.18 -1.06 -13.38
C SER A 166 -3.50 -0.59 -14.68
N ARG A 167 -4.15 0.33 -15.40
CA ARG A 167 -3.63 0.96 -16.61
C ARG A 167 -3.58 2.47 -16.47
N CYS A 168 -2.58 3.05 -17.11
CA CYS A 168 -2.45 4.49 -17.25
C CYS A 168 -1.88 4.82 -18.63
N TYR A 169 -2.41 5.87 -19.23
CA TYR A 169 -1.86 6.47 -20.44
C TYR A 169 -1.18 7.79 -20.08
N VAL A 170 0.01 8.01 -20.64
CA VAL A 170 0.78 9.26 -20.50
C VAL A 170 1.16 9.74 -21.89
N ARG A 171 1.16 11.05 -22.11
CA ARG A 171 1.60 11.70 -23.36
C ARG A 171 2.33 12.99 -23.05
N LEU A 172 3.50 13.16 -23.65
CA LEU A 172 4.28 14.40 -23.63
C LEU A 172 3.97 15.19 -24.91
N GLU A 173 3.47 16.41 -24.78
CA GLU A 173 3.09 17.28 -25.89
C GLU A 173 4.27 18.11 -26.40
N SER A 174 4.13 18.67 -27.60
CA SER A 174 5.19 19.45 -28.30
C SER A 174 5.69 20.68 -27.53
N ASP A 175 4.91 21.20 -26.59
CA ASP A 175 5.26 22.35 -25.75
C ASP A 175 5.89 21.96 -24.40
N GLY A 176 6.11 20.66 -24.18
CA GLY A 176 6.63 20.11 -22.92
C GLY A 176 5.56 19.90 -21.83
N SER A 177 4.29 20.21 -22.09
CA SER A 177 3.20 19.81 -21.19
C SER A 177 2.94 18.31 -21.25
N VAL A 178 2.42 17.75 -20.17
CA VAL A 178 2.17 16.31 -20.05
C VAL A 178 0.70 16.05 -19.78
N LEU A 179 0.13 15.10 -20.51
CA LEU A 179 -1.22 14.62 -20.32
C LEU A 179 -1.23 13.20 -19.75
N ILE A 180 -2.03 13.01 -18.70
CA ILE A 180 -2.33 11.70 -18.12
C ILE A 180 -3.80 11.36 -18.41
N ARG A 181 -4.08 10.10 -18.76
CA ARG A 181 -5.43 9.54 -18.74
C ARG A 181 -5.44 8.28 -17.88
N SER A 182 -6.31 8.25 -16.87
CA SER A 182 -6.43 7.08 -15.99
C SER A 182 -7.84 6.99 -15.42
N GLY A 183 -8.48 5.82 -15.48
CA GLY A 183 -9.80 5.59 -14.91
C GLY A 183 -9.80 5.55 -13.38
N ILE A 184 -8.79 6.13 -12.74
CA ILE A 184 -8.60 6.16 -11.31
C ILE A 184 -9.69 7.00 -10.64
N PRO A 185 -10.46 6.44 -9.69
CA PRO A 185 -11.35 7.23 -8.85
C PRO A 185 -10.56 7.94 -7.73
N ASP A 186 -10.69 9.26 -7.63
CA ASP A 186 -10.19 10.02 -6.48
C ASP A 186 -11.36 10.44 -5.59
N LEU A 187 -11.30 10.00 -4.34
CA LEU A 187 -12.35 10.22 -3.34
C LEU A 187 -11.87 11.17 -2.22
N GLY A 188 -10.85 11.98 -2.50
CA GLY A 188 -10.15 12.84 -1.53
C GLY A 188 -8.88 12.21 -0.95
N GLY A 189 -8.41 11.10 -1.54
CA GLY A 189 -7.17 10.44 -1.13
C GLY A 189 -5.93 10.99 -1.82
N GLY A 190 -6.10 11.90 -2.79
CA GLY A 190 -5.01 12.52 -3.54
C GLY A 190 -4.39 11.59 -4.59
N GLN A 191 -5.17 10.62 -5.08
CA GLN A 191 -4.74 9.69 -6.13
C GLN A 191 -4.34 10.42 -7.42
N ILE A 192 -5.08 11.47 -7.80
CA ILE A 192 -4.81 12.27 -8.99
C ILE A 192 -3.47 13.00 -8.85
N SER A 193 -3.27 13.70 -7.74
CA SER A 193 -2.05 14.44 -7.44
C SER A 193 -0.83 13.51 -7.42
N LEU A 194 -0.98 12.32 -6.84
CA LEU A 194 0.06 11.30 -6.83
C LEU A 194 0.51 10.91 -8.25
N LEU A 195 -0.42 10.64 -9.17
CA LEU A 195 -0.04 10.26 -10.54
C LEU A 195 0.70 11.41 -11.23
N CYS A 196 0.25 12.65 -11.02
CA CYS A 196 0.94 13.82 -11.54
C CYS A 196 2.36 13.95 -10.98
N GLN A 197 2.57 13.72 -9.69
CA GLN A 197 3.90 13.77 -9.06
C GLN A 197 4.85 12.75 -9.67
N ILE A 198 4.38 11.51 -9.87
CA ILE A 198 5.19 10.43 -10.48
C ILE A 198 5.64 10.85 -11.89
N VAL A 199 4.73 11.38 -12.71
CA VAL A 199 5.05 11.79 -14.07
C VAL A 199 5.95 13.01 -14.11
N ALA A 200 5.69 14.00 -13.25
CA ALA A 200 6.49 15.22 -13.15
C ALA A 200 7.96 14.89 -12.83
N GLU A 201 8.17 14.02 -11.84
CA GLU A 201 9.50 13.55 -11.45
C GLU A 201 10.19 12.78 -12.58
N GLU A 202 9.51 11.77 -13.14
CA GLU A 202 10.12 10.89 -14.15
C GLU A 202 10.37 11.59 -15.49
N LEU A 203 9.62 12.63 -15.84
CA LEU A 203 9.83 13.42 -17.06
C LEU A 203 10.56 14.75 -16.80
N GLY A 204 10.98 15.01 -15.56
CA GLY A 204 11.74 16.21 -15.20
C GLY A 204 11.01 17.53 -15.49
N VAL A 205 9.68 17.56 -15.38
CA VAL A 205 8.84 18.75 -15.61
C VAL A 205 8.20 19.21 -14.30
N PRO A 206 7.91 20.51 -14.12
CA PRO A 206 7.18 20.94 -12.94
C PRO A 206 5.74 20.43 -12.96
N MET A 207 5.17 20.19 -11.77
CA MET A 207 3.77 19.76 -11.59
C MET A 207 2.75 20.60 -12.38
N SER A 208 2.99 21.90 -12.56
CA SER A 208 2.13 22.82 -13.31
C SER A 208 2.03 22.48 -14.82
N ARG A 209 2.95 21.68 -15.35
CA ARG A 209 2.93 21.17 -16.73
C ARG A 209 2.07 19.92 -16.89
N VAL A 210 1.66 19.29 -15.80
CA VAL A 210 0.96 18.01 -15.82
C VAL A 210 -0.55 18.22 -15.70
N LYS A 211 -1.30 17.73 -16.68
CA LYS A 211 -2.76 17.69 -16.69
C LYS A 211 -3.23 16.24 -16.72
N ILE A 212 -4.37 15.97 -16.09
CA ILE A 212 -4.91 14.62 -15.96
C ILE A 212 -6.41 14.61 -16.22
N TYR A 213 -6.84 13.68 -17.07
CA TYR A 213 -8.24 13.27 -17.19
C TYR A 213 -8.43 11.97 -16.43
N HIS A 214 -9.39 11.97 -15.51
CA HIS A 214 -9.68 10.80 -14.68
C HIS A 214 -11.17 10.48 -14.63
N SER A 215 -11.49 9.22 -14.29
CA SER A 215 -12.86 8.77 -14.01
C SER A 215 -13.89 8.95 -15.14
N ASP A 216 -13.45 9.03 -16.40
CA ASP A 216 -14.32 9.04 -17.58
C ASP A 216 -14.15 7.72 -18.35
N THR A 217 -15.16 6.86 -18.32
CA THR A 217 -15.10 5.53 -18.94
C THR A 217 -15.00 5.56 -20.46
N ALA A 218 -15.34 6.67 -21.12
CA ALA A 218 -15.17 6.82 -22.56
C ALA A 218 -13.73 7.21 -22.95
N LEU A 219 -12.98 7.83 -22.04
CA LEU A 219 -11.70 8.47 -22.36
C LEU A 219 -10.50 7.86 -21.60
N THR A 220 -10.73 7.10 -20.54
CA THR A 220 -9.67 6.70 -19.61
C THR A 220 -9.49 5.18 -19.51
N PRO A 221 -8.24 4.68 -19.49
CA PRO A 221 -7.96 3.24 -19.31
C PRO A 221 -8.43 2.70 -17.95
N LEU A 222 -8.77 1.41 -17.90
CA LEU A 222 -9.23 0.75 -16.67
C LEU A 222 -8.14 0.76 -15.58
N ALA A 223 -8.38 1.50 -14.50
CA ALA A 223 -7.47 1.58 -13.35
C ALA A 223 -7.93 0.75 -12.14
N GLY A 224 -9.11 0.13 -12.21
CA GLY A 224 -9.73 -0.61 -11.10
C GLY A 224 -10.30 0.30 -10.00
N THR A 225 -10.89 -0.31 -8.98
CA THR A 225 -11.59 0.40 -7.90
C THR A 225 -10.63 1.04 -6.89
N THR A 226 -11.00 2.18 -6.31
CA THR A 226 -10.31 2.78 -5.15
C THR A 226 -10.72 2.08 -3.87
N THR A 227 -10.17 0.87 -3.68
CA THR A 227 -10.37 0.00 -2.52
C THR A 227 -9.05 -0.67 -2.13
N ALA A 228 -9.01 -1.37 -0.99
CA ALA A 228 -7.85 -2.15 -0.54
C ALA A 228 -6.51 -1.38 -0.52
N THR A 229 -6.54 -0.05 -0.34
CA THR A 229 -5.34 0.82 -0.33
C THR A 229 -4.46 0.62 -1.58
N ARG A 230 -5.05 0.21 -2.71
CA ARG A 230 -4.27 -0.28 -3.86
C ARG A 230 -3.74 0.79 -4.80
N GLN A 231 -4.34 1.98 -4.81
CA GLN A 231 -4.20 2.91 -5.95
C GLN A 231 -2.76 3.41 -6.14
N THR A 232 -2.05 3.76 -5.07
CA THR A 232 -0.65 4.18 -5.15
C THR A 232 0.23 3.09 -5.75
N TYR A 233 0.08 1.86 -5.26
CA TYR A 233 0.86 0.74 -5.73
C TYR A 233 0.50 0.36 -7.17
N MET A 234 -0.78 0.29 -7.50
CA MET A 234 -1.22 -0.23 -8.80
C MET A 234 -1.14 0.83 -9.89
N SER A 235 -1.87 1.92 -9.71
CA SER A 235 -1.96 2.99 -10.71
C SER A 235 -0.66 3.78 -10.77
N GLY A 236 -0.02 4.05 -9.63
CA GLY A 236 1.30 4.68 -9.59
C GLY A 236 2.36 3.89 -10.36
N ASN A 237 2.43 2.55 -10.22
CA ASN A 237 3.37 1.75 -11.02
C ASN A 237 2.99 1.71 -12.51
N SER A 238 1.71 1.71 -12.88
CA SER A 238 1.31 1.78 -14.29
C SER A 238 1.71 3.13 -14.93
N THR A 239 1.52 4.22 -14.18
CA THR A 239 1.95 5.57 -14.58
C THR A 239 3.46 5.67 -14.69
N LEU A 240 4.20 5.15 -13.71
CA LEU A 240 5.65 5.07 -13.70
C LEU A 240 6.19 4.33 -14.93
N LYS A 241 5.57 3.19 -15.29
CA LYS A 241 5.94 2.43 -16.48
C LYS A 241 5.74 3.23 -17.77
N ALA A 242 4.58 3.89 -17.92
CA ALA A 242 4.30 4.71 -19.09
C ALA A 242 5.25 5.92 -19.19
N ALA A 243 5.52 6.60 -18.08
CA ALA A 243 6.45 7.73 -18.04
C ALA A 243 7.89 7.31 -18.39
N ARG A 244 8.36 6.16 -17.86
CA ARG A 244 9.71 5.64 -18.16
C ARG A 244 9.89 5.25 -19.62
N GLU A 245 8.85 4.71 -20.25
CA GLU A 245 8.90 4.40 -21.67
C GLU A 245 9.09 5.67 -22.51
N ILE A 246 8.35 6.74 -22.21
CA ILE A 246 8.50 8.05 -22.87
C ILE A 246 9.89 8.64 -22.56
N ARG A 247 10.32 8.59 -21.30
CA ARG A 247 11.65 9.04 -20.86
C ARG A 247 12.77 8.35 -21.64
N ASN A 248 12.69 7.04 -21.81
CA ASN A 248 13.68 6.28 -22.56
C ASN A 248 13.77 6.71 -24.03
N ARG A 249 12.62 6.98 -24.68
CA ARG A 249 12.58 7.50 -26.07
C ARG A 249 13.23 8.88 -26.16
N ILE A 250 12.94 9.77 -25.22
CA ILE A 250 13.55 11.11 -25.14
C ILE A 250 15.06 11.00 -24.91
N LEU A 251 15.51 10.24 -23.92
CA LEU A 251 16.93 10.11 -23.59
C LEU A 251 17.71 9.45 -24.72
N LYS A 252 17.13 8.47 -25.42
CA LYS A 252 17.72 7.89 -26.62
C LYS A 252 17.90 8.94 -27.71
N LYS A 253 16.89 9.78 -27.97
CA LYS A 253 17.02 10.84 -28.98
C LYS A 253 18.02 11.91 -28.57
N ALA A 254 18.05 12.28 -27.28
CA ALA A 254 19.02 13.23 -26.75
C ALA A 254 20.46 12.72 -26.87
N ALA A 255 20.68 11.42 -26.63
CA ALA A 255 21.98 10.77 -26.80
C ALA A 255 22.51 10.89 -28.24
N GLU A 256 21.63 10.75 -29.24
CA GLU A 256 21.99 10.98 -30.65
C GLU A 256 22.36 12.44 -30.93
N ILE A 257 21.58 13.40 -30.40
CA ILE A 257 21.81 14.85 -30.61
C ILE A 257 23.13 15.29 -29.97
N LEU A 258 23.41 14.82 -28.76
CA LEU A 258 24.58 15.20 -27.98
C LEU A 258 25.82 14.36 -28.27
N ASN A 259 25.67 13.26 -29.03
CA ASN A 259 26.71 12.27 -29.27
C ASN A 259 27.35 11.74 -27.98
N VAL A 260 26.51 11.39 -27.00
CA VAL A 260 26.91 10.80 -25.70
C VAL A 260 26.08 9.56 -25.39
N ASN A 261 26.56 8.71 -24.49
CA ASN A 261 25.78 7.55 -24.06
C ASN A 261 24.57 7.95 -23.21
N GLN A 262 23.47 7.22 -23.34
CA GLN A 262 22.20 7.48 -22.64
C GLN A 262 22.33 7.41 -21.11
N ASP A 263 23.22 6.58 -20.58
CA ASP A 263 23.47 6.41 -19.14
C ASP A 263 24.08 7.67 -18.48
N LYS A 264 24.60 8.59 -19.29
CA LYS A 264 25.11 9.89 -18.85
C LYS A 264 24.04 10.97 -18.85
N LEU A 265 22.82 10.68 -19.25
CA LEU A 265 21.76 11.67 -19.43
C LEU A 265 20.68 11.57 -18.37
N ASP A 266 20.21 12.72 -17.90
CA ASP A 266 19.07 12.86 -17.01
C ASP A 266 18.16 14.01 -17.47
N ILE A 267 16.86 13.92 -17.23
CA ILE A 267 15.89 14.97 -17.48
C ILE A 267 15.58 15.67 -16.16
N ILE A 268 16.03 16.92 -16.01
CA ILE A 268 15.89 17.71 -14.79
C ILE A 268 15.46 19.13 -15.17
N ASN A 269 14.40 19.64 -14.54
CA ASN A 269 13.92 21.03 -14.72
C ASN A 269 13.76 21.43 -16.20
N GLU A 270 13.04 20.62 -16.98
CA GLU A 270 12.77 20.80 -18.40
C GLU A 270 14.04 20.81 -19.28
N LYS A 271 15.14 20.23 -18.81
CA LYS A 271 16.43 20.12 -19.52
C LYS A 271 16.94 18.69 -19.49
N ILE A 272 17.65 18.29 -20.54
CA ILE A 272 18.39 17.03 -20.56
C ILE A 272 19.86 17.36 -20.29
N LEU A 273 20.36 16.98 -19.11
CA LEU A 273 21.71 17.28 -18.63
C LEU A 273 22.67 16.12 -18.94
N VAL A 274 23.93 16.43 -19.19
CA VAL A 274 25.02 15.45 -19.31
C VAL A 274 25.76 15.34 -17.98
N ASN A 275 25.82 14.15 -17.37
CA ASN A 275 26.46 13.87 -16.08
C ASN A 275 26.10 14.86 -14.96
N TYR A 276 24.84 15.32 -14.94
CA TYR A 276 24.35 16.33 -14.00
C TYR A 276 25.08 17.69 -14.06
N ASP A 277 25.81 17.98 -15.14
CA ASP A 277 26.45 19.27 -15.38
C ASP A 277 25.42 20.31 -15.90
N PRO A 278 25.10 21.36 -15.14
CA PRO A 278 24.13 22.37 -15.55
C PRO A 278 24.54 23.19 -16.78
N SER A 279 25.84 23.16 -17.15
CA SER A 279 26.37 23.88 -18.32
C SER A 279 26.24 23.08 -19.62
N GLN A 280 26.06 21.76 -19.54
CA GLN A 280 25.95 20.87 -20.69
C GLN A 280 24.55 20.29 -20.77
N TYR A 281 23.69 20.95 -21.54
CA TYR A 281 22.30 20.54 -21.67
C TYR A 281 21.70 20.83 -23.04
N VAL A 282 20.62 20.11 -23.34
CA VAL A 282 19.66 20.45 -24.41
C VAL A 282 18.29 20.69 -23.76
N PRO A 283 17.56 21.75 -24.11
CA PRO A 283 16.18 21.94 -23.64
C PRO A 283 15.30 20.74 -24.00
N LEU A 284 14.47 20.28 -23.06
CA LEU A 284 13.57 19.14 -23.29
C LEU A 284 12.71 19.33 -24.53
N VAL A 285 12.20 20.55 -24.75
CA VAL A 285 11.37 20.91 -25.91
C VAL A 285 12.08 20.77 -27.25
N GLU A 286 13.41 20.91 -27.31
CA GLU A 286 14.17 20.70 -28.55
C GLU A 286 14.25 19.23 -28.90
N VAL A 287 14.47 18.37 -27.89
CA VAL A 287 14.49 16.92 -28.09
C VAL A 287 13.09 16.39 -28.41
N ILE A 288 12.03 16.94 -27.80
CA ILE A 288 10.64 16.63 -28.17
C ILE A 288 10.39 16.92 -29.66
N LYS A 289 10.82 18.09 -30.15
CA LYS A 289 10.68 18.45 -31.57
C LYS A 289 11.45 17.49 -32.48
N ALA A 290 12.66 17.11 -32.09
CA ALA A 290 13.47 16.14 -32.84
C ALA A 290 12.79 14.75 -32.86
N CYS A 291 12.25 14.29 -31.74
CA CYS A 291 11.46 13.05 -31.68
C CYS A 291 10.27 13.10 -32.64
N ASN A 292 9.51 14.20 -32.63
CA ASN A 292 8.35 14.37 -33.49
C ASN A 292 8.73 14.40 -34.98
N ALA A 293 9.85 15.05 -35.33
CA ALA A 293 10.35 15.08 -36.71
C ALA A 293 10.70 13.68 -37.23
N ASP A 294 11.18 12.81 -36.35
CA ASP A 294 11.55 11.42 -36.67
C ASP A 294 10.40 10.41 -36.51
N GLY A 295 9.20 10.88 -36.16
CA GLY A 295 8.03 10.02 -35.93
C GLY A 295 8.11 9.16 -34.67
N ILE A 296 8.94 9.53 -33.69
CA ILE A 296 9.04 8.83 -32.40
C ILE A 296 7.82 9.18 -31.55
N GLU A 297 7.05 8.15 -31.17
CA GLU A 297 5.87 8.32 -30.34
C GLU A 297 6.24 8.78 -28.92
N LEU A 298 5.70 9.93 -28.48
CA LEU A 298 5.86 10.45 -27.12
C LEU A 298 4.62 10.21 -26.25
N PHE A 299 3.98 9.07 -26.45
CA PHE A 299 2.87 8.59 -25.61
C PHE A 299 3.02 7.09 -25.33
N CYS A 300 2.43 6.64 -24.23
CA CYS A 300 2.42 5.24 -23.84
C CYS A 300 1.20 4.93 -22.95
N GLU A 301 0.47 3.86 -23.27
CA GLU A 301 -0.43 3.19 -22.33
C GLU A 301 0.30 1.99 -21.73
N ALA A 302 0.40 1.91 -20.41
CA ALA A 302 1.05 0.81 -19.72
C ALA A 302 0.10 0.13 -18.72
N GLN A 303 0.18 -1.20 -18.65
CA GLN A 303 -0.48 -2.00 -17.62
C GLN A 303 0.53 -2.43 -16.55
N PHE A 304 0.16 -2.25 -15.28
CA PHE A 304 0.81 -2.90 -14.16
C PHE A 304 -0.07 -4.03 -13.64
N ASN A 305 0.54 -5.22 -13.48
CA ASN A 305 -0.07 -6.38 -12.87
C ASN A 305 0.64 -6.64 -11.54
N ALA A 306 -0.13 -6.77 -10.46
CA ALA A 306 0.43 -7.17 -9.19
C ALA A 306 0.94 -8.62 -9.29
N PRO A 307 1.97 -8.99 -8.52
CA PRO A 307 2.31 -10.39 -8.30
C PRO A 307 1.06 -11.16 -7.89
N SER A 308 0.80 -12.29 -8.56
CA SER A 308 -0.39 -13.10 -8.33
C SER A 308 -0.03 -14.55 -8.02
N THR A 309 -0.93 -15.23 -7.33
CA THR A 309 -0.84 -16.66 -7.03
C THR A 309 -2.02 -17.36 -7.70
N THR A 310 -1.88 -18.64 -8.02
CA THR A 310 -3.05 -19.43 -8.39
C THR A 310 -4.02 -19.51 -7.21
N VAL A 311 -5.31 -19.68 -7.50
CA VAL A 311 -6.30 -19.95 -6.46
C VAL A 311 -5.88 -21.26 -5.77
N PRO A 312 -5.67 -21.27 -4.44
CA PRO A 312 -5.32 -22.49 -3.75
C PRO A 312 -6.45 -23.51 -3.94
N ASN A 313 -6.10 -24.78 -4.17
CA ASN A 313 -7.09 -25.83 -4.31
C ASN A 313 -7.84 -26.00 -2.97
N LEU A 314 -9.09 -25.55 -2.94
CA LEU A 314 -9.93 -25.54 -1.74
C LEU A 314 -10.54 -26.91 -1.40
N SER A 315 -10.34 -27.93 -2.25
CA SER A 315 -10.97 -29.26 -2.08
C SER A 315 -10.43 -30.05 -0.88
N ASN A 316 -9.39 -29.56 -0.20
CA ASN A 316 -8.72 -30.23 0.91
C ASN A 316 -8.57 -29.37 2.17
N ILE A 317 -9.36 -28.28 2.28
CA ILE A 317 -9.42 -27.49 3.52
C ILE A 317 -10.13 -28.34 4.58
N ARG A 318 -9.34 -28.86 5.53
CA ARG A 318 -9.83 -29.49 6.77
C ARG A 318 -10.08 -28.43 7.84
#